data_AF-A0A9X2THU8-F1
#
_entry.id   AF-A0A9X2THU8-F1
#
_cell.length_a   1.000
_cell.length_b   1.000
_cell.length_c   1.000
_cell.angle_alpha   90.00
_cell.angle_beta   90.00
_cell.angle_gamma   90.00
#
_symmetry.space_group_name_H-M   'P 1'
#
loop_
_entity.id
_entity.type
_entity.pdbx_description
1 polymer ?
#
loop_
_entity_poly.entity_id
_entity_poly.type
_entity_poly.pdbx_seq_one_letter_code
_entity_poly.pdbx_strand_id
1 'polypeptide(L)'
;MRAHAQVYRRAQRLLPAGIDTVALLPAAPLPQWECSPLSALPLAREGRRGVIGLRLHARTAQALRVDGCGFLQAARRQAPSADAAVRGYGPWQRLSNGSYWARSVDALLGVLVAQDDAAVWLMWQQPDNATQDHGGWLR
;
A
#
# COMPACT_ATOMS: atom_id res chain seq x y z
N MET A 1 5.27 -22.87 -1.75
CA MET A 1 6.04 -21.70 -1.24
C MET A 1 6.35 -20.60 -2.29
N ARG A 2 6.52 -20.90 -3.60
CA ARG A 2 6.88 -19.88 -4.62
C ARG A 2 5.85 -18.75 -4.81
N ALA A 3 4.55 -19.06 -4.70
CA ALA A 3 3.48 -18.07 -4.86
C ALA A 3 3.54 -16.96 -3.80
N HIS A 4 3.83 -17.29 -2.53
CA HIS A 4 3.95 -16.30 -1.46
C HIS A 4 5.10 -15.31 -1.71
N ALA A 5 6.27 -15.80 -2.14
CA ALA A 5 7.41 -14.96 -2.46
C ALA A 5 7.19 -14.10 -3.72
N GLN A 6 6.40 -14.59 -4.68
CA GLN A 6 6.00 -13.79 -5.85
C GLN A 6 5.03 -12.67 -5.46
N VAL A 7 3.99 -13.00 -4.68
CA VAL A 7 3.02 -12.02 -4.17
C VAL A 7 3.72 -10.97 -3.34
N TYR A 8 4.60 -11.38 -2.42
CA TYR A 8 5.39 -10.46 -1.60
C TYR A 8 6.22 -9.48 -2.44
N ARG A 9 7.01 -9.99 -3.40
CA ARG A 9 7.83 -9.14 -4.28
C ARG A 9 6.99 -8.18 -5.12
N ARG A 10 5.81 -8.61 -5.57
CA ARG A 10 4.89 -7.72 -6.31
C ARG A 10 4.29 -6.65 -5.43
N ALA A 11 3.82 -7.01 -4.24
CA ALA A 11 3.29 -6.05 -3.28
C ALA A 11 4.38 -5.02 -2.92
N GLN A 12 5.63 -5.46 -2.71
CA GLN A 12 6.74 -4.56 -2.43
C GLN A 12 7.06 -3.59 -3.58
N ARG A 13 6.91 -4.02 -4.85
CA ARG A 13 7.07 -3.12 -6.02
C ARG A 13 5.98 -2.06 -6.14
N LEU A 14 4.79 -2.35 -5.61
CA LEU A 14 3.66 -1.43 -5.61
C LEU A 14 3.71 -0.47 -4.42
N LEU A 15 4.53 -0.72 -3.40
CA LEU A 15 4.67 0.19 -2.28
C LEU A 15 5.42 1.48 -2.68
N PRO A 16 5.10 2.61 -2.03
CA PRO A 16 5.91 3.82 -2.10
C PRO A 16 7.35 3.52 -1.70
N ALA A 17 8.29 4.19 -2.37
CA ALA A 17 9.70 4.08 -2.05
C ALA A 17 9.98 4.37 -0.57
N GLY A 18 11.00 3.71 -0.03
CA GLY A 18 11.45 3.82 1.37
C GLY A 18 10.55 3.15 2.41
N ILE A 19 9.49 2.44 2.00
CA ILE A 19 8.75 1.53 2.87
C ILE A 19 9.31 0.12 2.74
N ASP A 20 10.20 -0.24 3.66
CA ASP A 20 10.72 -1.61 3.73
C ASP A 20 9.78 -2.51 4.52
N THR A 21 9.55 -3.70 3.97
CA THR A 21 8.74 -4.75 4.58
C THR A 21 9.58 -6.02 4.72
N VAL A 22 9.10 -6.97 5.53
CA VAL A 22 9.82 -8.24 5.80
C VAL A 22 8.99 -9.49 5.56
N ALA A 23 7.66 -9.37 5.59
CA ALA A 23 6.77 -10.51 5.44
C ALA A 23 5.38 -10.09 5.00
N LEU A 24 4.64 -11.02 4.41
CA LEU A 24 3.19 -10.92 4.28
C LEU A 24 2.55 -11.15 5.65
N LEU A 25 1.56 -10.32 5.99
CA LEU A 25 0.67 -10.60 7.10
C LEU A 25 -0.34 -11.68 6.68
N PRO A 26 -0.84 -12.49 7.63
CA PRO A 26 -1.96 -13.38 7.35
C PRO A 26 -3.09 -12.59 6.70
N ALA A 27 -3.70 -13.13 5.66
CA ALA A 27 -4.82 -12.47 5.00
C ALA A 27 -5.91 -12.18 6.04
N ALA A 28 -6.16 -10.90 6.32
CA ALA A 28 -7.34 -10.52 7.06
C ALA A 28 -8.56 -10.91 6.21
N PRO A 29 -9.64 -11.45 6.79
CA PRO A 29 -10.82 -11.82 6.03
C PRO A 29 -11.37 -10.59 5.27
N LEU A 30 -11.32 -10.66 3.93
CA LEU A 30 -11.97 -9.71 3.03
C LEU A 30 -13.42 -9.35 3.39
N PRO A 31 -14.29 -10.26 3.92
CA PRO A 31 -15.67 -9.88 4.27
C PRO A 31 -15.82 -8.86 5.41
N GLN A 32 -14.77 -8.55 6.17
CA GLN A 32 -14.83 -7.50 7.21
C GLN A 32 -14.37 -6.12 6.69
N TRP A 33 -13.92 -6.05 5.43
CA TRP A 33 -13.42 -4.82 4.85
C TRP A 33 -14.47 -3.72 4.82
N GLU A 34 -15.71 -4.03 4.43
CA GLU A 34 -16.78 -3.03 4.33
C GLU A 34 -17.09 -2.37 5.68
N CYS A 35 -16.99 -3.15 6.76
CA CYS A 35 -17.15 -2.68 8.14
C CYS A 35 -15.87 -2.07 8.73
N SER A 36 -14.74 -2.16 8.03
CA SER A 36 -13.47 -1.61 8.48
C SER A 36 -13.46 -0.09 8.26
N PRO A 37 -12.88 0.72 9.17
CA PRO A 37 -12.63 2.14 8.91
C PRO A 37 -11.81 2.37 7.63
N LEU A 38 -11.14 1.33 7.11
CA LEU A 38 -10.40 1.37 5.86
C LEU A 38 -11.28 1.40 4.61
N SER A 39 -12.55 0.98 4.67
CA SER A 39 -13.48 1.10 3.54
C SER A 39 -13.87 2.54 3.21
N ALA A 40 -13.74 3.45 4.19
CA ALA A 40 -14.01 4.87 4.03
C ALA A 40 -12.89 5.63 3.28
N LEU A 41 -11.76 4.98 3.00
CA LEU A 41 -10.64 5.61 2.32
C LEU A 41 -11.01 5.93 0.86
N PRO A 42 -10.59 7.10 0.33
CA PRO A 42 -11.05 7.62 -0.95
C PRO A 42 -10.32 6.97 -2.14
N LEU A 43 -10.48 5.65 -2.28
CA LEU A 43 -10.18 4.90 -3.50
C LEU A 43 -11.36 4.99 -4.47
N ALA A 44 -11.15 4.62 -5.73
CA ALA A 44 -12.25 4.53 -6.69
C ALA A 44 -13.41 3.68 -6.10
N ARG A 45 -14.66 3.91 -6.53
CA ARG A 45 -15.82 3.20 -5.95
C ARG A 45 -16.25 1.98 -6.74
N GLU A 46 -15.81 1.83 -7.98
CA GLU A 46 -16.30 0.81 -8.92
C GLU A 46 -15.22 -0.22 -9.26
N GLY A 47 -15.56 -1.52 -9.33
CA GLY A 47 -14.60 -2.59 -9.62
C GLY A 47 -14.25 -3.52 -8.47
N ARG A 48 -13.48 -4.57 -8.81
CA ARG A 48 -12.97 -5.57 -7.86
C ARG A 48 -11.89 -4.96 -6.98
N ARG A 49 -11.96 -5.23 -5.67
CA ARG A 49 -11.00 -4.70 -4.69
C ARG A 49 -10.25 -5.83 -4.01
N GLY A 50 -9.04 -5.52 -3.55
CA GLY A 50 -8.29 -6.42 -2.70
C GLY A 50 -7.39 -5.66 -1.75
N VAL A 51 -7.00 -6.35 -0.68
CA VAL A 51 -6.08 -5.84 0.34
C VAL A 51 -5.06 -6.91 0.68
N ILE A 52 -3.84 -6.46 0.92
CA ILE A 52 -2.78 -7.31 1.44
C ILE A 52 -2.01 -6.57 2.52
N GLY A 53 -1.84 -7.23 3.66
CA GLY A 53 -1.03 -6.73 4.74
C GLY A 53 0.41 -7.17 4.59
N LEU A 54 1.33 -6.28 4.92
CA LEU A 54 2.76 -6.53 4.98
C LEU A 54 3.29 -6.07 6.34
N ARG A 55 4.20 -6.84 6.91
CA ARG A 55 4.94 -6.46 8.12
C ARG A 55 6.03 -5.48 7.74
N LEU A 56 6.07 -4.32 8.40
CA LEU A 56 7.14 -3.35 8.24
C LEU A 56 8.45 -3.91 8.78
N HIS A 57 9.57 -3.55 8.15
CA HIS A 57 10.87 -3.76 8.75
C HIS A 57 10.99 -2.94 10.05
N ALA A 58 11.64 -3.50 11.07
CA ALA A 58 11.78 -2.84 12.39
C ALA A 58 12.40 -1.44 12.28
N ARG A 59 13.39 -1.28 11.38
CA ARG A 59 14.01 0.01 11.05
C ARG A 59 13.00 1.04 10.53
N THR A 60 12.15 0.65 9.58
CA THR A 60 11.11 1.52 8.99
C THR A 60 10.06 1.87 10.03
N ALA A 61 9.61 0.89 10.83
CA ALA A 61 8.67 1.14 11.93
C ALA A 61 9.26 2.11 12.97
N GLN A 62 10.54 1.99 13.29
CA GLN A 62 11.21 2.90 14.20
C GLN A 62 11.38 4.31 13.62
N ALA A 63 11.80 4.44 12.36
CA ALA A 63 11.91 5.74 11.69
C ALA A 63 10.53 6.44 11.63
N LEU A 64 9.46 5.70 11.39
CA LEU A 64 8.09 6.22 11.44
C LEU A 64 7.69 6.71 12.83
N ARG A 65 8.10 6.04 13.90
CA ARG A 65 7.82 6.49 15.28
C ARG A 65 8.55 7.78 15.63
N VAL A 66 9.76 7.96 15.11
CA VAL A 66 10.62 9.12 15.43
C VAL A 66 10.26 10.32 14.56
N ASP A 67 10.19 10.13 13.24
CA ASP A 67 10.08 11.22 12.26
C ASP A 67 8.67 11.34 11.64
N GLY A 68 7.79 10.36 11.89
CA GLY A 68 6.40 10.36 11.45
C GLY A 68 6.23 10.59 9.95
N CYS A 69 5.39 11.56 9.61
CA CYS A 69 5.14 11.95 8.22
C CYS A 69 6.41 12.49 7.53
N GLY A 70 7.38 13.03 8.27
CA GLY A 70 8.64 13.52 7.73
C GLY A 70 9.45 12.42 7.03
N PHE A 71 9.54 11.24 7.65
CA PHE A 71 10.17 10.07 7.05
C PHE A 71 9.49 9.67 5.74
N LEU A 72 8.17 9.58 5.74
CA LEU A 72 7.37 9.21 4.57
C LEU A 72 7.48 10.21 3.41
N GLN A 73 7.57 11.49 3.73
CA GLN A 73 7.77 12.55 2.73
C GLN A 73 9.20 12.54 2.18
N ALA A 74 10.21 12.31 3.02
CA ALA A 74 11.60 12.20 2.60
C ALA A 74 11.81 11.00 1.67
N ALA A 75 11.24 9.85 2.04
CA ALA A 75 11.26 8.63 1.23
C ALA A 75 10.65 8.84 -0.17
N ARG A 76 9.55 9.60 -0.26
CA ARG A 76 8.96 10.00 -1.55
C ARG A 76 9.88 10.89 -2.38
N ARG A 77 10.62 11.82 -1.76
CA ARG A 77 11.54 12.75 -2.46
C ARG A 77 12.81 12.06 -2.95
N GLN A 78 13.25 11.00 -2.28
CA GLN A 78 14.45 10.24 -2.63
C GLN A 78 14.23 9.22 -3.76
N ALA A 79 12.97 8.97 -4.16
CA ALA A 79 12.68 8.07 -5.28
C ALA A 79 13.12 8.72 -6.61
N PRO A 80 14.13 8.19 -7.32
CA PRO A 80 14.59 8.77 -8.56
C PRO A 80 13.49 8.66 -9.63
N SER A 81 13.19 9.79 -10.26
CA SER A 81 12.12 10.00 -11.25
C SER A 81 12.20 9.15 -12.53
N ALA A 82 13.18 8.24 -12.67
CA ALA A 82 13.45 7.52 -13.91
C ALA A 82 12.72 6.16 -14.02
N ASP A 83 12.31 5.55 -12.91
CA ASP A 83 11.58 4.26 -12.90
C ASP A 83 10.16 4.39 -12.30
N ALA A 84 9.75 5.62 -12.00
CA ALA A 84 8.44 5.99 -11.47
C ALA A 84 7.29 5.88 -12.50
N ALA A 85 7.46 5.09 -13.55
CA ALA A 85 6.49 4.92 -14.62
C ALA A 85 5.26 4.09 -14.21
N VAL A 86 5.23 3.46 -13.03
CA VAL A 86 4.14 2.50 -12.73
C VAL A 86 2.98 3.09 -11.92
N ARG A 87 3.17 4.18 -11.14
CA ARG A 87 2.11 5.09 -10.60
C ARG A 87 2.70 5.89 -9.43
N GLY A 88 2.74 7.21 -9.54
CA GLY A 88 3.12 8.07 -8.42
C GLY A 88 2.08 8.05 -7.29
N TYR A 89 2.55 8.20 -6.04
CA TYR A 89 1.69 8.43 -4.88
C TYR A 89 1.54 9.92 -4.59
N GLY A 90 0.34 10.31 -4.16
CA GLY A 90 0.02 11.63 -3.65
C GLY A 90 0.70 11.92 -2.29
N PRO A 91 0.41 13.08 -1.68
CA PRO A 91 0.94 13.41 -0.36
C PRO A 91 0.41 12.44 0.69
N TRP A 92 1.25 12.14 1.68
CA TRP A 92 0.86 11.39 2.87
C TRP A 92 -0.07 12.24 3.74
N GLN A 93 -1.17 11.63 4.17
CA GLN A 93 -2.16 12.19 5.07
C GLN A 93 -2.08 11.43 6.40
N ARG A 94 -2.08 12.18 7.51
CA ARG A 94 -2.16 11.59 8.85
C ARG A 94 -3.63 11.40 9.22
N LEU A 95 -3.99 10.19 9.65
CA LEU A 95 -5.31 9.86 10.15
C LEU A 95 -5.40 10.15 11.66
N SER A 96 -6.62 10.29 12.18
CA SER A 96 -6.88 10.58 13.59
C SER A 96 -6.36 9.51 14.55
N ASN A 97 -6.29 8.25 14.09
CA ASN A 97 -5.74 7.13 14.84
C ASN A 97 -4.20 7.03 14.78
N GLY A 98 -3.51 8.06 14.28
CA GLY A 98 -2.04 8.08 14.18
C GLY A 98 -1.46 7.33 12.99
N SER A 99 -2.27 6.62 12.21
CA SER A 99 -1.84 5.97 10.97
C SER A 99 -1.59 6.98 9.85
N TYR A 100 -0.83 6.58 8.85
CA TYR A 100 -0.57 7.39 7.65
C TYR A 100 -1.19 6.75 6.42
N TRP A 101 -1.71 7.56 5.53
CA TRP A 101 -2.39 7.14 4.31
C TRP A 101 -1.83 7.87 3.10
N ALA A 102 -1.65 7.16 1.99
CA ALA A 102 -1.42 7.76 0.68
C ALA A 102 -2.17 6.98 -0.38
N ARG A 103 -2.62 7.68 -1.42
CA ARG A 103 -3.21 7.07 -2.62
C ARG A 103 -2.32 7.30 -3.84
N SER A 104 -2.39 6.40 -4.81
CA SER A 104 -1.85 6.66 -6.13
C SER A 104 -2.61 7.79 -6.83
N VAL A 105 -1.95 8.46 -7.78
CA VAL A 105 -2.53 9.57 -8.55
C VAL A 105 -3.79 9.16 -9.30
N ASP A 106 -3.85 7.92 -9.78
CA ASP A 106 -5.01 7.36 -10.49
C ASP A 106 -6.08 6.78 -9.57
N ALA A 107 -5.92 6.89 -8.25
CA ALA A 107 -6.84 6.40 -7.22
C ALA A 107 -7.13 4.89 -7.25
N LEU A 108 -6.29 4.10 -7.94
CA LEU A 108 -6.44 2.64 -8.02
C LEU A 108 -5.64 1.90 -6.95
N LEU A 109 -4.67 2.56 -6.30
CA LEU A 109 -3.88 2.01 -5.20
C LEU A 109 -3.98 2.90 -3.97
N GLY A 110 -4.03 2.24 -2.82
CA GLY A 110 -4.05 2.83 -1.50
C GLY A 110 -3.01 2.20 -0.60
N VAL A 111 -2.33 3.00 0.19
CA VAL A 111 -1.32 2.50 1.15
C VAL A 111 -1.61 3.12 2.50
N LEU A 112 -1.89 2.25 3.47
CA LEU A 112 -2.06 2.62 4.86
C LEU A 112 -0.90 2.08 5.67
N VAL A 113 -0.22 2.94 6.41
CA VAL A 113 0.83 2.60 7.35
C VAL A 113 0.28 2.71 8.77
N ALA A 114 0.06 1.56 9.41
CA ALA A 114 -0.30 1.44 10.82
C ALA A 114 1.00 1.29 11.63
N GLN A 115 1.52 2.43 12.10
CA GLN A 115 2.80 2.50 12.81
C GLN A 115 2.82 1.61 14.07
N ASP A 116 1.76 1.67 14.86
CA ASP A 116 1.69 0.97 16.16
C ASP A 116 1.69 -0.55 15.96
N ASP A 117 0.99 -1.00 14.92
CA ASP A 117 0.98 -2.40 14.51
C ASP A 117 2.21 -2.82 13.72
N ALA A 118 3.15 -1.90 13.43
CA ALA A 118 4.27 -2.11 12.52
C ALA A 118 3.82 -2.78 11.20
N ALA A 119 2.71 -2.32 10.64
CA ALA A 119 2.06 -2.92 9.49
C ALA A 119 1.84 -1.88 8.38
N VAL A 120 1.92 -2.34 7.14
CA VAL A 120 1.48 -1.59 5.97
C VAL A 120 0.45 -2.40 5.20
N TRP A 121 -0.65 -1.78 4.86
CA TRP A 121 -1.73 -2.36 4.09
C TRP A 121 -1.70 -1.75 2.70
N LEU A 122 -1.47 -2.60 1.70
CA LEU A 122 -1.60 -2.24 0.29
C LEU A 122 -3.00 -2.64 -0.17
N MET A 123 -3.73 -1.66 -0.67
CA MET A 123 -5.09 -1.77 -1.17
C MET A 123 -5.06 -1.50 -2.67
N TRP A 124 -5.81 -2.27 -3.44
CA TRP A 124 -5.94 -2.03 -4.86
C TRP A 124 -7.36 -2.19 -5.33
N GLN A 125 -7.61 -1.56 -6.46
CA GLN A 125 -8.84 -1.65 -7.19
C GLN A 125 -8.57 -1.92 -8.65
N GLN A 126 -9.25 -2.92 -9.17
CA GLN A 126 -9.26 -3.26 -10.57
C GLN A 126 -10.56 -2.70 -11.17
N PRO A 127 -10.48 -1.73 -12.10
CA PRO A 127 -11.67 -1.15 -12.73
C PRO A 127 -12.47 -2.22 -13.50
N ASP A 128 -13.80 -2.13 -13.47
CA ASP A 128 -14.70 -3.12 -14.10
C ASP A 128 -14.58 -3.17 -15.65
N ASN A 129 -14.14 -2.07 -16.27
CA ASN A 129 -13.85 -1.99 -17.70
C ASN A 129 -12.53 -2.66 -18.12
N ALA A 130 -11.86 -3.38 -17.22
CA ALA A 130 -10.78 -4.30 -17.58
C ALA A 130 -11.37 -5.57 -18.22
N THR A 131 -12.05 -5.42 -19.35
CA THR A 131 -12.33 -6.52 -20.27
C THR A 131 -11.00 -7.18 -20.64
N GLN A 132 -10.86 -8.44 -20.21
CA GLN A 132 -9.95 -9.42 -20.80
C GLN A 132 -8.47 -9.03 -20.94
N ASP A 133 -7.81 -8.63 -19.86
CA ASP A 133 -6.36 -8.84 -19.80
C ASP A 133 -5.92 -9.34 -18.43
N HIS A 134 -6.22 -10.61 -18.17
CA HIS A 134 -5.67 -11.38 -17.05
C HIS A 134 -4.14 -11.57 -17.12
N GLY A 135 -3.43 -10.85 -18.01
CA GLY A 135 -1.98 -10.93 -18.20
C GLY A 135 -1.14 -9.80 -17.61
N GLY A 136 -1.72 -8.65 -17.24
CA GLY A 136 -0.93 -7.42 -17.05
C GLY A 136 -0.52 -7.05 -15.62
N TRP A 137 -1.30 -7.42 -14.60
CA TRP A 137 -1.07 -6.94 -13.22
C TRP A 137 -0.14 -7.84 -12.41
N LEU A 138 0.18 -9.01 -12.98
CA LEU A 138 0.84 -10.13 -12.32
C LEU A 138 1.88 -10.79 -13.24
N ARG A 139 2.68 -10.02 -13.98
CA ARG A 139 3.98 -10.49 -14.49
C ARG A 139 5.11 -9.91 -13.65
#